data_AF-A0A6I7QS89-F1
#
_entry.id   AF-A0A6I7QS89-F1
#
_cell.length_a   1.000
_cell.length_b   1.000
_cell.length_c   1.000
_cell.angle_alpha   90.00
_cell.angle_beta   90.00
_cell.angle_gamma   90.00
#
_symmetry.space_group_name_H-M   'P 1'
#
loop_
_entity.id
_entity.type
_entity.pdbx_description
1 polymer ?
#
loop_
_entity_poly.entity_id
_entity_poly.type
_entity_poly.pdbx_seq_one_letter_code
_entity_poly.pdbx_strand_id
1 'polypeptide(L)'
;MERPPINVKPGKPYPLGATAVPGGVHFGLVSHTATRVWLQLYDDPQARYPEHEFELVPERHRTGGVWHIEVAGIGPGALYMYRVDGPFAPEKGLRFNPNLPLLDPYARALTGNFRWDLREALPYDPESPLLDLGYRTRFDVGRLPKCIVVNDDFDWRGDRPLNYPLQKCIIYEAHVRGLSRHGSAGVEHPGTYRGVIEMIPYLKELGITSLEVLPIQEFDEFENYRTNPMTGDQLTNYWGYNTIAFFAPKGSYAADGALGEQVNEFKEMVRALHAAGIEVILDVVFNHSGEGNELGPTLSFRGIDNGTYYMLEEAPRYYRNFSGTGNTMNCNNPVMRTLITECLHYWVVDMHVDGFRFDLGSILGRDEQGRLLENAPILDRIAHDPVLTNTKIIAEAWDAGGAYQVGAFRGRWAEWNDRYRDDVRRYWRGDRNTTAAVATRFAGSSDLYHAGGRKPFHSINFVTSHDGFTLRDMVSFNRKHNLANAEDNRDGHDHNYSYNYGEEGETRDPAVRAVRLRQMKNLMATLMLSLGTPMMLSGDEFGRTQKGNNNAYCQDNGISWNDYTLLREYDGLYRFTRMLIALRKAHP
;
A
#
# COMPACT_ATOMS: atom_id res chain seq x y z
N MET A 1 22.37 39.64 2.96
CA MET A 1 23.25 39.04 3.97
C MET A 1 23.67 37.69 3.42
N GLU A 2 24.96 37.45 3.22
CA GLU A 2 25.46 36.11 2.87
C GLU A 2 25.14 35.16 4.03
N ARG A 3 24.45 34.05 3.73
CA ARG A 3 24.22 32.98 4.71
C ARG A 3 25.58 32.38 5.08
N PRO A 4 25.83 32.03 6.35
CA PRO A 4 27.08 31.41 6.76
C PRO A 4 27.34 30.11 5.97
N PRO A 5 28.60 29.75 5.70
CA PRO A 5 28.92 28.54 4.95
C PRO A 5 28.39 27.30 5.68
N ILE A 6 27.64 26.45 4.95
CA ILE A 6 27.15 25.17 5.46
C ILE A 6 28.35 24.24 5.67
N ASN A 7 28.59 23.87 6.94
CA ASN A 7 29.69 23.00 7.31
C ASN A 7 29.25 21.54 7.29
N VAL A 8 30.12 20.65 6.79
CA VAL A 8 29.84 19.21 6.71
C VAL A 8 30.83 18.42 7.55
N LYS A 9 30.35 17.35 8.18
CA LYS A 9 31.13 16.40 8.96
C LYS A 9 30.98 14.99 8.38
N PRO A 10 31.89 14.06 8.70
CA PRO A 10 31.80 12.67 8.26
C PRO A 10 30.44 12.01 8.52
N GLY A 11 29.77 12.30 9.64
CA GLY A 11 28.55 11.57 10.02
C GLY A 11 28.85 10.14 10.50
N LYS A 12 27.84 9.27 10.52
CA LYS A 12 27.91 7.87 10.95
C LYS A 12 27.25 6.95 9.93
N PRO A 13 27.56 5.66 9.84
CA PRO A 13 26.85 4.75 8.93
C PRO A 13 25.43 4.39 9.37
N TYR A 14 24.98 4.87 10.54
CA TYR A 14 23.65 4.58 11.08
C TYR A 14 23.18 5.76 11.95
N PRO A 15 21.89 6.12 11.94
CA PRO A 15 20.77 5.54 11.17
C PRO A 15 20.85 5.76 9.64
N LEU A 16 20.11 4.94 8.89
CA LEU A 16 19.88 5.17 7.46
C LEU A 16 18.80 6.24 7.23
N GLY A 17 18.82 6.87 6.06
CA GLY A 17 17.95 7.99 5.72
C GLY A 17 18.43 9.32 6.28
N ALA A 18 17.56 10.33 6.27
CA ALA A 18 17.80 11.61 6.91
C ALA A 18 17.24 11.64 8.34
N THR A 19 18.09 11.94 9.33
CA THR A 19 17.73 12.04 10.75
C THR A 19 18.18 13.38 11.31
N ALA A 20 17.25 14.15 11.88
CA ALA A 20 17.58 15.38 12.57
C ALA A 20 18.45 15.09 13.81
N VAL A 21 19.55 15.82 13.96
CA VAL A 21 20.48 15.71 15.09
C VAL A 21 20.73 17.09 15.70
N PRO A 22 21.26 17.19 16.93
CA PRO A 22 21.56 18.50 17.52
C PRO A 22 22.48 19.35 16.61
N GLY A 23 21.93 20.44 16.08
CA GLY A 23 22.66 21.41 15.24
C GLY A 23 22.81 21.03 13.76
N GLY A 24 22.15 19.98 13.27
CA GLY A 24 22.23 19.58 11.86
C GLY A 24 21.32 18.41 11.49
N VAL A 25 21.59 17.82 10.32
CA VAL A 25 20.94 16.59 9.85
C VAL A 25 22.00 15.58 9.45
N HIS A 26 21.81 14.35 9.93
CA HIS A 26 22.60 13.20 9.53
C HIS A 26 21.91 12.49 8.37
N PHE A 27 22.68 12.09 7.35
CA PHE A 27 22.23 11.38 6.16
C PHE A 27 22.99 10.06 6.00
N GLY A 28 22.28 8.97 5.73
CA GLY A 28 22.85 7.65 5.43
C GLY A 28 22.17 7.00 4.21
N LEU A 29 22.95 6.44 3.29
CA LEU A 29 22.48 5.78 2.06
C LEU A 29 23.25 4.49 1.80
N VAL A 30 22.54 3.38 1.59
CA VAL A 30 23.16 2.10 1.20
C VAL A 30 23.30 2.01 -0.31
N SER A 31 24.55 1.90 -0.78
CA SER A 31 24.87 1.52 -2.16
C SER A 31 26.25 0.87 -2.19
N HIS A 32 26.28 -0.41 -2.58
CA HIS A 32 27.51 -1.20 -2.67
C HIS A 32 28.29 -0.89 -3.95
N THR A 33 27.57 -0.68 -5.06
CA THR A 33 28.14 -0.58 -6.39
C THR A 33 28.37 0.86 -6.88
N ALA A 34 27.82 1.86 -6.19
CA ALA A 34 28.11 3.27 -6.47
C ALA A 34 29.61 3.58 -6.35
N THR A 35 30.10 4.41 -7.26
CA THR A 35 31.47 4.93 -7.27
C THR A 35 31.56 6.31 -6.63
N ARG A 36 30.50 7.12 -6.74
CA ARG A 36 30.39 8.46 -6.13
C ARG A 36 28.95 8.74 -5.74
N VAL A 37 28.78 9.48 -4.64
CA VAL A 37 27.47 9.92 -4.14
C VAL A 37 27.55 11.39 -3.80
N TRP A 38 26.51 12.15 -4.14
CA TRP A 38 26.34 13.52 -3.69
C TRP A 38 25.01 13.67 -2.96
N LEU A 39 25.02 14.45 -1.89
CA LEU A 39 23.82 14.96 -1.25
C LEU A 39 23.48 16.32 -1.87
N GLN A 40 22.25 16.48 -2.32
CA GLN A 40 21.74 17.71 -2.92
C GLN A 40 20.66 18.31 -2.01
N LEU A 41 20.79 19.60 -1.68
CA LEU A 41 19.80 20.35 -0.91
C LEU A 41 19.08 21.36 -1.81
N TYR A 42 17.78 21.51 -1.63
CA TYR A 42 16.91 22.38 -2.41
C TYR A 42 16.23 23.41 -1.52
N ASP A 43 16.01 24.60 -2.05
CA ASP A 43 15.30 25.71 -1.40
C ASP A 43 13.78 25.67 -1.64
N ASP A 44 13.36 25.09 -2.76
CA ASP A 44 11.96 25.00 -3.19
C ASP A 44 11.61 23.60 -3.75
N PRO A 45 10.38 23.07 -3.54
CA PRO A 45 9.95 21.78 -4.07
C PRO A 45 10.08 21.62 -5.59
N GLN A 46 9.87 22.70 -6.34
CA GLN A 46 9.95 22.74 -7.80
C GLN A 46 11.29 23.29 -8.31
N ALA A 47 12.27 23.50 -7.42
CA ALA A 47 13.61 23.92 -7.81
C ALA A 47 14.25 22.89 -8.77
N ARG A 48 14.73 23.39 -9.91
CA ARG A 48 15.38 22.58 -10.96
C ARG A 48 16.82 22.21 -10.63
N TYR A 49 17.47 23.02 -9.80
CA TYR A 49 18.87 22.86 -9.41
C TYR A 49 18.97 22.95 -7.89
N PRO A 50 19.89 22.19 -7.27
CA PRO A 50 20.11 22.30 -5.83
C PRO A 50 20.74 23.65 -5.48
N GLU A 51 20.36 24.20 -4.31
CA GLU A 51 21.05 25.35 -3.69
C GLU A 51 22.47 24.94 -3.26
N HIS A 52 22.60 23.70 -2.75
CA HIS A 52 23.88 23.12 -2.32
C HIS A 52 24.03 21.68 -2.77
N GLU A 53 25.24 21.32 -3.19
CA GLU A 53 25.61 19.94 -3.51
C GLU A 53 26.91 19.57 -2.77
N PHE A 54 26.91 18.44 -2.09
CA PHE A 54 28.05 17.93 -1.32
C PHE A 54 28.46 16.57 -1.86
N GLU A 55 29.68 16.48 -2.40
CA GLU A 55 30.26 15.18 -2.77
C GLU A 55 30.74 14.42 -1.53
N LEU A 56 30.26 13.19 -1.37
CA LEU A 56 30.67 12.31 -0.29
C LEU A 56 32.00 11.66 -0.65
N VAL A 57 33.10 12.22 -0.14
CA VAL A 57 34.46 11.67 -0.26
C VAL A 57 34.54 10.27 0.39
N PRO A 58 34.79 9.17 -0.36
CA PRO A 58 34.71 7.80 0.16
C PRO A 58 35.56 7.52 1.41
N GLU A 59 36.76 8.10 1.50
CA GLU A 59 37.67 7.87 2.64
C GLU A 59 37.15 8.45 3.96
N ARG A 60 36.17 9.37 3.90
CA ARG A 60 35.59 10.05 5.06
C ARG A 60 34.10 9.73 5.27
N HIS A 61 33.38 9.48 4.17
CA HIS A 61 31.93 9.43 4.11
C HIS A 61 31.39 8.05 3.71
N ARG A 62 32.23 7.00 3.75
CA ARG A 62 31.80 5.64 3.43
C ARG A 62 32.34 4.65 4.44
N THR A 63 31.45 3.89 5.07
CA THR A 63 31.80 2.75 5.93
C THR A 63 31.15 1.50 5.35
N GLY A 64 31.96 0.60 4.77
CA GLY A 64 31.46 -0.56 4.04
C GLY A 64 30.61 -0.16 2.82
N GLY A 65 29.36 -0.61 2.79
CA GLY A 65 28.37 -0.28 1.74
C GLY A 65 27.53 0.97 2.03
N VAL A 66 27.79 1.68 3.13
CA VAL A 66 26.96 2.82 3.55
C VAL A 66 27.71 4.13 3.34
N TRP A 67 27.11 5.01 2.56
CA TRP A 67 27.51 6.39 2.38
C TRP A 67 26.84 7.26 3.44
N HIS A 68 27.58 8.18 4.04
CA HIS A 68 27.08 8.98 5.14
C HIS A 68 27.70 10.37 5.22
N ILE A 69 26.91 11.35 5.66
CA ILE A 69 27.35 12.72 5.89
C ILE A 69 26.51 13.35 7.01
N GLU A 70 27.05 14.34 7.72
CA GLU A 70 26.27 15.20 8.62
C GLU A 70 26.43 16.65 8.16
N VAL A 71 25.30 17.32 7.96
CA VAL A 71 25.26 18.71 7.47
C VAL A 71 24.79 19.61 8.60
N ALA A 72 25.62 20.56 9.01
CA ALA A 72 25.32 21.50 10.07
C ALA A 72 24.44 22.67 9.59
N GLY A 73 23.60 23.19 10.47
CA GLY A 73 22.81 24.40 10.20
C GLY A 73 21.52 24.18 9.40
N ILE A 74 21.19 22.94 9.06
CA ILE A 74 19.89 22.54 8.51
C ILE A 74 19.10 21.71 9.53
N GLY A 75 17.79 21.58 9.34
CA GLY A 75 16.90 20.85 10.24
C GLY A 75 15.65 20.33 9.53
N PRO A 76 14.62 19.91 10.28
CA PRO A 76 13.34 19.50 9.71
C PRO A 76 12.76 20.53 8.72
N GLY A 77 12.17 20.04 7.63
CA GLY A 77 11.71 20.83 6.50
C GLY A 77 12.75 21.03 5.39
N ALA A 78 14.02 20.69 5.63
CA ALA A 78 15.03 20.71 4.56
C ALA A 78 14.67 19.73 3.44
N LEU A 79 14.74 20.21 2.20
CA LEU A 79 14.46 19.43 1.00
C LEU A 79 15.76 18.85 0.46
N TYR A 80 15.76 17.56 0.14
CA TYR A 80 16.98 16.90 -0.33
C TYR A 80 16.71 15.78 -1.34
N MET A 81 17.76 15.41 -2.06
CA MET A 81 17.84 14.22 -2.90
C MET A 81 19.29 13.74 -2.97
N TYR A 82 19.50 12.56 -3.55
CA TYR A 82 20.83 12.04 -3.85
C TYR A 82 21.14 12.08 -5.34
N ARG A 83 22.40 12.33 -5.68
CA ARG A 83 22.94 12.03 -7.01
C ARG A 83 23.88 10.86 -6.87
N VAL A 84 23.76 9.85 -7.70
CA VAL A 84 24.55 8.61 -7.57
C VAL A 84 25.19 8.26 -8.90
N ASP A 85 26.51 8.07 -8.89
CA ASP A 85 27.31 7.68 -10.05
C ASP A 85 27.84 6.25 -9.87
N GLY A 86 28.03 5.58 -10.99
CA GLY A 86 28.46 4.19 -11.07
C GLY A 86 28.46 3.69 -12.51
N PRO A 87 28.78 2.41 -12.74
CA PRO A 87 28.82 1.87 -14.08
C PRO A 87 27.43 1.90 -14.75
N PHE A 88 27.35 2.43 -15.97
CA PHE A 88 26.18 2.26 -16.82
C PHE A 88 26.44 1.15 -17.85
N ALA A 89 25.90 -0.03 -17.58
CA ALA A 89 25.90 -1.17 -18.48
C ALA A 89 24.56 -1.92 -18.32
N PRO A 90 23.46 -1.42 -18.93
CA PRO A 90 22.13 -2.00 -18.78
C PRO A 90 22.06 -3.48 -19.12
N GLU A 91 22.82 -3.94 -20.12
CA GLU A 91 22.94 -5.37 -20.48
C GLU A 91 23.47 -6.26 -19.33
N LYS A 92 24.12 -5.65 -18.33
CA LYS A 92 24.62 -6.31 -17.10
C LYS A 92 23.78 -5.95 -15.87
N GLY A 93 22.65 -5.27 -16.04
CA GLY A 93 21.81 -4.78 -14.95
C GLY A 93 22.34 -3.54 -14.22
N LEU A 94 23.44 -2.94 -14.68
CA LEU A 94 24.04 -1.74 -14.06
C LEU A 94 23.43 -0.48 -14.69
N ARG A 95 22.61 0.26 -13.92
CA ARG A 95 21.72 1.34 -14.44
C ARG A 95 21.95 2.71 -13.80
N PHE A 96 23.18 2.98 -13.35
CA PHE A 96 23.54 4.28 -12.76
C PHE A 96 23.43 5.42 -13.78
N ASN A 97 22.84 6.54 -13.38
CA ASN A 97 22.82 7.77 -14.16
C ASN A 97 22.91 8.99 -13.24
N PRO A 98 24.11 9.54 -13.00
CA PRO A 98 24.30 10.68 -12.13
C PRO A 98 23.66 11.97 -12.64
N ASN A 99 23.08 12.02 -13.84
CA ASN A 99 22.38 13.21 -14.31
C ASN A 99 20.95 13.32 -13.75
N LEU A 100 20.44 12.24 -13.15
CA LEU A 100 19.10 12.16 -12.57
C LEU A 100 19.21 12.06 -11.03
N PRO A 101 18.75 13.08 -10.30
CA PRO A 101 18.62 12.99 -8.85
C PRO A 101 17.60 11.94 -8.42
N LEU A 102 17.84 11.33 -7.27
CA LEU A 102 17.14 10.16 -6.75
C LEU A 102 16.60 10.43 -5.35
N LEU A 103 15.44 9.87 -5.09
CA LEU A 103 14.82 9.83 -3.77
C LEU A 103 15.59 8.90 -2.85
N ASP A 104 15.59 9.24 -1.56
CA ASP A 104 16.10 8.41 -0.50
C ASP A 104 15.14 7.24 -0.22
N PRO A 105 15.57 5.97 -0.26
CA PRO A 105 14.75 4.81 0.11
C PRO A 105 14.17 4.87 1.53
N TYR A 106 14.79 5.66 2.41
CA TYR A 106 14.37 5.90 3.80
C TYR A 106 13.66 7.25 4.01
N ALA A 107 13.28 7.95 2.93
CA ALA A 107 12.54 9.20 3.04
C ALA A 107 11.22 9.00 3.79
N ARG A 108 11.05 9.71 4.91
CA ARG A 108 9.84 9.68 5.75
C ARG A 108 8.75 10.65 5.31
N ALA A 109 9.07 11.55 4.37
CA ALA A 109 8.12 12.42 3.68
C ALA A 109 8.69 12.83 2.33
N LEU A 110 7.81 12.99 1.34
CA LEU A 110 8.11 13.59 0.05
C LEU A 110 7.30 14.89 -0.10
N THR A 111 7.80 15.81 -0.92
CA THR A 111 7.05 17.02 -1.29
C THR A 111 5.77 16.65 -2.03
N GLY A 112 4.64 17.16 -1.54
CA GLY A 112 3.31 16.91 -2.09
C GLY A 112 2.73 18.05 -2.93
N ASN A 113 1.44 17.93 -3.28
CA ASN A 113 0.56 18.96 -3.84
C ASN A 113 0.91 19.56 -5.21
N PHE A 114 1.84 18.95 -5.94
CA PHE A 114 1.96 19.15 -7.37
C PHE A 114 1.88 17.82 -8.09
N ARG A 115 1.47 17.89 -9.35
CA ARG A 115 1.40 16.71 -10.21
C ARG A 115 2.80 16.31 -10.63
N TRP A 116 3.20 15.09 -10.26
CA TRP A 116 4.45 14.50 -10.71
C TRP A 116 4.36 14.21 -12.21
N ASP A 117 5.51 14.19 -12.89
CA ASP A 117 5.61 13.76 -14.28
C ASP A 117 6.73 12.73 -14.40
N LEU A 118 6.40 11.44 -14.22
CA LEU A 118 7.39 10.36 -14.22
C LEU A 118 8.12 10.19 -15.56
N ARG A 119 7.61 10.79 -16.65
CA ARG A 119 8.35 10.85 -17.93
C ARG A 119 9.65 11.66 -17.80
N GLU A 120 9.71 12.59 -16.86
CA GLU A 120 10.94 13.31 -16.51
C GLU A 120 11.93 12.47 -15.69
N ALA A 121 11.54 11.27 -15.26
CA ALA A 121 12.41 10.30 -14.60
C ALA A 121 12.82 9.13 -15.51
N LEU A 122 12.43 9.12 -16.80
CA LEU A 122 12.88 8.11 -17.75
C LEU A 122 14.38 8.31 -18.04
N PRO A 123 15.26 7.32 -17.74
CA PRO A 123 16.71 7.48 -17.88
C PRO A 123 17.18 7.42 -19.33
N TYR A 124 16.26 7.32 -20.28
CA TYR A 124 16.46 7.23 -21.72
C TYR A 124 15.45 8.12 -22.47
N ASP A 125 15.65 8.29 -23.77
CA ASP A 125 14.70 8.97 -24.65
C ASP A 125 13.65 7.97 -25.17
N PRO A 126 12.35 8.12 -24.81
CA PRO A 126 11.31 7.19 -25.24
C PRO A 126 11.09 7.16 -26.76
N GLU A 127 11.52 8.19 -27.49
CA GLU A 127 11.45 8.23 -28.96
C GLU A 127 12.66 7.57 -29.63
N SER A 128 13.71 7.23 -28.85
CA SER A 128 14.91 6.59 -29.36
C SER A 128 14.73 5.08 -29.51
N PRO A 129 15.19 4.46 -30.61
CA PRO A 129 15.16 3.00 -30.77
C PRO A 129 16.06 2.27 -29.76
N LEU A 130 16.97 2.96 -29.07
CA LEU A 130 17.80 2.36 -28.02
C LEU A 130 17.01 2.06 -26.74
N LEU A 131 15.91 2.79 -26.49
CA LEU A 131 15.09 2.66 -25.29
C LEU A 131 15.96 2.56 -24.02
N ASP A 132 15.79 1.52 -23.20
CA ASP A 132 16.47 1.33 -21.92
C ASP A 132 18.01 1.17 -22.01
N LEU A 133 18.56 1.01 -23.22
CA LEU A 133 20.02 1.05 -23.48
C LEU A 133 20.55 2.47 -23.72
N GLY A 134 19.65 3.43 -23.97
CA GLY A 134 19.97 4.83 -24.13
C GLY A 134 20.41 5.47 -22.81
N TYR A 135 21.11 6.60 -22.93
CA TYR A 135 21.63 7.34 -21.77
C TYR A 135 21.22 8.80 -21.87
N ARG A 136 20.19 9.19 -21.10
CA ARG A 136 19.70 10.57 -21.04
C ARG A 136 20.55 11.40 -20.07
N THR A 137 20.89 12.63 -20.48
CA THR A 137 21.77 13.53 -19.69
C THR A 137 21.07 14.79 -19.20
N ARG A 138 19.79 14.98 -19.50
CA ARG A 138 19.03 16.19 -19.14
C ARG A 138 17.64 15.82 -18.62
N PHE A 139 17.28 16.33 -17.45
CA PHE A 139 16.03 16.00 -16.76
C PHE A 139 15.38 17.29 -16.22
N ASP A 140 14.04 17.43 -16.27
CA ASP A 140 13.35 18.53 -15.57
C ASP A 140 12.99 18.12 -14.14
N VAL A 141 13.98 18.27 -13.26
CA VAL A 141 13.89 17.90 -11.84
C VAL A 141 12.79 18.66 -11.09
N GLY A 142 12.34 19.82 -11.60
CA GLY A 142 11.27 20.61 -10.97
C GLY A 142 9.89 19.95 -11.00
N ARG A 143 9.73 18.85 -11.74
CA ARG A 143 8.50 18.03 -11.81
C ARG A 143 8.56 16.72 -11.03
N LEU A 144 9.66 16.47 -10.33
CA LEU A 144 9.84 15.28 -9.49
C LEU A 144 9.74 15.68 -8.01
N PRO A 145 9.22 14.80 -7.13
CA PRO A 145 9.22 15.06 -5.69
C PRO A 145 10.65 15.22 -5.15
N LYS A 146 10.77 15.89 -4.00
CA LYS A 146 11.98 15.96 -3.17
C LYS A 146 11.72 15.22 -1.86
N CYS A 147 12.76 14.64 -1.27
CA CYS A 147 12.67 14.11 0.08
C CYS A 147 12.67 15.25 1.09
N ILE A 148 12.02 15.05 2.22
CA ILE A 148 11.89 16.04 3.28
C ILE A 148 12.47 15.46 4.57
N VAL A 149 13.34 16.22 5.23
CA VAL A 149 13.76 15.89 6.60
C VAL A 149 12.57 16.12 7.53
N VAL A 150 12.07 15.07 8.17
CA VAL A 150 10.91 15.17 9.06
C VAL A 150 11.32 15.54 10.48
N ASN A 151 10.37 16.11 11.24
CA ASN A 151 10.50 16.28 12.68
C ASN A 151 9.87 15.06 13.38
N ASP A 152 10.63 14.40 14.24
CA ASP A 152 10.13 13.26 15.01
C ASP A 152 9.40 13.68 16.30
N ASP A 153 9.41 14.98 16.64
CA ASP A 153 8.72 15.51 17.83
C ASP A 153 7.19 15.60 17.60
N PHE A 154 6.47 14.57 18.04
CA PHE A 154 5.00 14.52 18.05
C PHE A 154 4.50 14.09 19.43
N ASP A 155 3.61 14.88 20.03
CA ASP A 155 3.00 14.56 21.32
C ASP A 155 1.86 13.55 21.17
N TRP A 156 2.15 12.28 21.41
CA TRP A 156 1.16 11.20 21.42
C TRP A 156 0.17 11.25 22.58
N ARG A 157 0.35 12.13 23.59
CA ARG A 157 -0.55 12.28 24.75
C ARG A 157 -0.79 10.97 25.51
N GLY A 158 0.23 10.12 25.55
CA GLY A 158 0.19 8.80 26.21
C GLY A 158 -0.48 7.69 25.39
N ASP A 159 -0.84 7.95 24.14
CA ASP A 159 -1.35 6.94 23.21
C ASP A 159 -0.39 5.76 23.05
N ARG A 160 -0.95 4.56 22.84
CA ARG A 160 -0.22 3.32 22.58
C ARG A 160 -1.04 2.44 21.64
N PRO A 161 -0.41 1.65 20.75
CA PRO A 161 -1.10 0.65 19.94
C PRO A 161 -2.03 -0.23 20.79
N LEU A 162 -3.28 -0.40 20.34
CA LEU A 162 -4.32 -1.11 21.07
C LEU A 162 -4.10 -2.63 21.06
N ASN A 163 -3.60 -3.18 19.94
CA ASN A 163 -3.23 -4.58 19.75
C ASN A 163 -4.26 -5.60 20.32
N TYR A 164 -5.53 -5.44 19.98
CA TYR A 164 -6.56 -6.45 20.19
C TYR A 164 -6.12 -7.81 19.61
N PRO A 165 -6.38 -8.92 20.32
CA PRO A 165 -6.22 -10.25 19.77
C PRO A 165 -7.04 -10.43 18.49
N LEU A 166 -6.47 -11.09 17.47
CA LEU A 166 -7.13 -11.33 16.17
C LEU A 166 -8.55 -11.88 16.30
N GLN A 167 -8.79 -12.81 17.25
CA GLN A 167 -10.11 -13.39 17.48
C GLN A 167 -11.20 -12.37 17.88
N LYS A 168 -10.82 -11.20 18.39
CA LYS A 168 -11.74 -10.10 18.73
C LYS A 168 -11.91 -9.09 17.61
N CYS A 169 -11.16 -9.23 16.52
CA CYS A 169 -11.13 -8.26 15.46
C CYS A 169 -12.32 -8.41 14.51
N ILE A 170 -12.83 -7.27 14.06
CA ILE A 170 -13.72 -7.11 12.92
C ILE A 170 -13.05 -6.06 12.06
N ILE A 171 -12.40 -6.52 11.00
CA ILE A 171 -11.59 -5.70 10.11
C ILE A 171 -12.53 -5.00 9.12
N TYR A 172 -12.29 -3.71 8.91
CA TYR A 172 -13.01 -2.89 7.96
C TYR A 172 -12.03 -2.30 6.96
N GLU A 173 -12.00 -2.86 5.76
CA GLU A 173 -11.13 -2.45 4.67
C GLU A 173 -11.68 -1.19 4.01
N ALA A 174 -10.93 -0.10 4.02
CA ALA A 174 -11.35 1.19 3.50
C ALA A 174 -10.23 1.90 2.74
N HIS A 175 -10.62 2.74 1.80
CA HIS A 175 -9.71 3.66 1.14
C HIS A 175 -9.76 5.03 1.85
N VAL A 176 -8.63 5.62 2.25
CA VAL A 176 -8.57 6.94 2.95
C VAL A 176 -9.39 8.00 2.20
N ARG A 177 -9.07 8.21 0.92
CA ARG A 177 -9.84 9.10 0.04
C ARG A 177 -11.31 8.68 -0.08
N GLY A 178 -11.60 7.46 -0.57
CA GLY A 178 -12.95 6.98 -0.80
C GLY A 178 -13.89 6.99 0.40
N LEU A 179 -13.37 6.84 1.62
CA LEU A 179 -14.16 6.79 2.84
C LEU A 179 -14.95 8.07 3.08
N SER A 180 -14.39 9.23 2.73
CA SER A 180 -14.97 10.54 3.08
C SER A 180 -15.01 11.54 1.93
N ARG A 181 -14.54 11.18 0.72
CA ARG A 181 -14.47 12.12 -0.42
C ARG A 181 -15.83 12.57 -0.95
N HIS A 182 -16.83 11.70 -0.93
CA HIS A 182 -18.16 12.03 -1.46
C HIS A 182 -18.87 13.04 -0.55
N GLY A 183 -19.53 14.05 -1.13
CA GLY A 183 -20.15 15.14 -0.37
C GLY A 183 -21.24 14.70 0.62
N SER A 184 -21.82 13.50 0.45
CA SER A 184 -22.78 12.94 1.41
C SER A 184 -22.14 12.45 2.72
N ALA A 185 -20.81 12.35 2.80
CA ALA A 185 -20.08 12.08 4.05
C ALA A 185 -20.24 13.21 5.07
N GLY A 186 -20.47 14.45 4.62
CA GLY A 186 -20.71 15.60 5.49
C GLY A 186 -19.50 16.03 6.32
N VAL A 187 -18.29 15.70 5.87
CA VAL A 187 -17.02 16.08 6.50
C VAL A 187 -16.50 17.42 5.95
N GLU A 188 -15.70 18.12 6.74
CA GLU A 188 -15.00 19.35 6.36
C GLU A 188 -13.76 19.07 5.51
N HIS A 189 -13.07 17.95 5.75
CA HIS A 189 -11.82 17.59 5.05
C HIS A 189 -11.98 16.31 4.18
N PRO A 190 -12.72 16.36 3.06
CA PRO A 190 -13.13 15.18 2.31
C PRO A 190 -11.96 14.45 1.62
N GLY A 191 -11.82 13.18 1.96
CA GLY A 191 -10.85 12.26 1.36
C GLY A 191 -9.42 12.44 1.86
N THR A 192 -9.26 12.80 3.13
CA THR A 192 -7.98 13.07 3.80
C THR A 192 -7.89 12.31 5.13
N TYR A 193 -6.72 12.30 5.77
CA TYR A 193 -6.54 11.72 7.11
C TYR A 193 -7.43 12.42 8.15
N ARG A 194 -7.57 13.75 8.11
CA ARG A 194 -8.59 14.45 8.94
C ARG A 194 -10.02 14.04 8.60
N GLY A 195 -10.32 13.82 7.34
CA GLY A 195 -11.61 13.27 6.92
C GLY A 195 -11.90 11.91 7.57
N VAL A 196 -10.88 11.05 7.77
CA VAL A 196 -11.04 9.79 8.51
C VAL A 196 -11.36 10.03 9.99
N ILE A 197 -10.72 11.03 10.63
CA ILE A 197 -11.02 11.41 12.02
C ILE A 197 -12.50 11.80 12.15
N GLU A 198 -13.02 12.59 11.22
CA GLU A 198 -14.41 13.03 11.22
C GLU A 198 -15.40 11.88 11.00
N MET A 199 -14.96 10.77 10.39
CA MET A 199 -15.76 9.55 10.21
C MET A 199 -15.77 8.63 11.44
N ILE A 200 -15.02 8.92 12.50
CA ILE A 200 -14.97 8.10 13.73
C ILE A 200 -16.37 7.83 14.32
N PRO A 201 -17.29 8.81 14.45
CA PRO A 201 -18.63 8.54 15.00
C PRO A 201 -19.38 7.46 14.22
N TYR A 202 -19.28 7.49 12.88
CA TYR A 202 -19.87 6.47 12.01
C TYR A 202 -19.24 5.09 12.22
N LEU A 203 -17.91 5.03 12.25
CA LEU A 203 -17.18 3.77 12.45
C LEU A 203 -17.49 3.12 13.81
N LYS A 204 -17.59 3.95 14.86
CA LYS A 204 -18.02 3.50 16.20
C LYS A 204 -19.46 3.01 16.21
N GLU A 205 -20.35 3.72 15.52
CA GLU A 205 -21.76 3.33 15.39
C GLU A 205 -21.92 1.99 14.66
N LEU A 206 -21.17 1.80 13.58
CA LEU A 206 -21.10 0.54 12.84
C LEU A 206 -20.61 -0.61 13.74
N GLY A 207 -19.63 -0.31 14.58
CA GLY A 207 -19.12 -1.22 15.61
C GLY A 207 -17.95 -2.06 15.16
N ILE A 208 -17.13 -1.59 14.22
CA ILE A 208 -15.87 -2.26 13.83
C ILE A 208 -14.86 -2.25 15.00
N THR A 209 -13.71 -2.89 14.84
CA THR A 209 -12.61 -2.79 15.82
C THR A 209 -11.31 -2.32 15.20
N SER A 210 -11.11 -2.59 13.91
CA SER A 210 -9.83 -2.39 13.24
C SER A 210 -10.10 -1.86 11.84
N LEU A 211 -9.53 -0.71 11.51
CA LEU A 211 -9.59 -0.07 10.21
C LEU A 211 -8.35 -0.52 9.42
N GLU A 212 -8.56 -1.29 8.36
CA GLU A 212 -7.51 -1.63 7.39
C GLU A 212 -7.59 -0.62 6.26
N VAL A 213 -6.54 0.20 6.10
CA VAL A 213 -6.49 1.18 5.02
C VAL A 213 -5.72 0.63 3.84
N LEU A 214 -6.27 0.79 2.64
CA LEU A 214 -5.55 0.59 1.37
C LEU A 214 -4.23 1.39 1.35
N PRO A 215 -3.27 1.05 0.47
CA PRO A 215 -1.91 1.58 0.53
C PRO A 215 -1.82 3.10 0.74
N ILE A 216 -1.11 3.46 1.81
CA ILE A 216 -0.78 4.86 2.14
C ILE A 216 0.71 5.15 2.05
N GLN A 217 1.55 4.17 1.71
CA GLN A 217 2.95 4.42 1.42
C GLN A 217 3.05 5.21 0.10
N GLU A 218 3.84 6.28 0.07
CA GLU A 218 3.79 7.28 -1.00
C GLU A 218 4.02 6.71 -2.41
N PHE A 219 3.15 7.11 -3.35
CA PHE A 219 3.10 6.69 -4.75
C PHE A 219 2.63 7.84 -5.65
N ASP A 220 2.83 7.73 -6.97
CA ASP A 220 2.32 8.73 -7.92
C ASP A 220 0.86 8.44 -8.31
N GLU A 221 -0.05 9.35 -7.97
CA GLU A 221 -1.46 9.26 -8.38
C GLU A 221 -1.64 9.44 -9.89
N PHE A 222 -0.70 10.08 -10.58
CA PHE A 222 -0.83 10.47 -11.99
C PHE A 222 -0.02 9.62 -12.96
N GLU A 223 0.51 8.49 -12.51
CA GLU A 223 1.28 7.56 -13.33
C GLU A 223 0.49 6.92 -14.46
N ASN A 224 -0.84 6.83 -14.32
CA ASN A 224 -1.71 6.31 -15.34
C ASN A 224 -2.00 7.42 -16.37
N TYR A 225 -1.41 7.29 -17.55
CA TYR A 225 -1.59 8.27 -18.64
C TYR A 225 -2.84 8.00 -19.50
N ARG A 226 -3.58 6.92 -19.22
CA ARG A 226 -4.82 6.60 -19.94
C ARG A 226 -5.93 7.56 -19.56
N THR A 227 -6.90 7.68 -20.44
CA THR A 227 -8.07 8.55 -20.28
C THR A 227 -9.31 7.68 -20.16
N ASN A 228 -10.19 8.01 -19.22
CA ASN A 228 -11.49 7.39 -19.09
C ASN A 228 -12.29 7.62 -20.38
N PRO A 229 -12.71 6.57 -21.11
CA PRO A 229 -13.38 6.73 -22.40
C PRO A 229 -14.80 7.32 -22.27
N MET A 230 -15.38 7.33 -21.06
CA MET A 230 -16.72 7.85 -20.81
C MET A 230 -16.72 9.33 -20.43
N THR A 231 -15.72 9.78 -19.67
CA THR A 231 -15.67 11.17 -19.16
C THR A 231 -14.64 12.05 -19.88
N GLY A 232 -13.60 11.45 -20.48
CA GLY A 232 -12.47 12.18 -21.05
C GLY A 232 -11.44 12.65 -20.01
N ASP A 233 -11.63 12.30 -18.73
CA ASP A 233 -10.68 12.63 -17.67
C ASP A 233 -9.50 11.65 -17.68
N GLN A 234 -8.32 12.12 -17.28
CA GLN A 234 -7.19 11.23 -17.07
C GLN A 234 -7.46 10.32 -15.87
N LEU A 235 -7.15 9.03 -16.02
CA LEU A 235 -7.21 8.05 -14.95
C LEU A 235 -6.07 8.29 -13.95
N THR A 236 -6.32 7.99 -12.69
CA THR A 236 -5.30 8.07 -11.62
C THR A 236 -4.97 6.67 -11.12
N ASN A 237 -3.87 6.50 -10.38
CA ASN A 237 -3.76 5.35 -9.48
C ASN A 237 -4.57 5.70 -8.22
N TYR A 238 -5.76 5.12 -8.11
CA TYR A 238 -6.63 5.35 -6.97
C TYR A 238 -6.20 4.47 -5.81
N TRP A 239 -6.06 3.15 -5.99
CA TRP A 239 -5.77 2.24 -4.87
C TRP A 239 -4.40 2.45 -4.22
N GLY A 240 -3.38 2.81 -4.98
CA GLY A 240 -2.04 3.10 -4.45
C GLY A 240 -1.05 1.93 -4.41
N TYR A 241 -1.39 0.77 -4.99
CA TYR A 241 -0.49 -0.39 -5.11
C TYR A 241 0.61 -0.15 -6.17
N ASN A 242 1.38 0.93 -6.04
CA ASN A 242 2.57 1.19 -6.83
C ASN A 242 3.57 2.11 -6.08
N THR A 243 3.96 1.68 -4.88
CA THR A 243 4.72 2.50 -3.92
C THR A 243 6.12 2.87 -4.40
N ILE A 244 6.55 4.10 -4.08
CA ILE A 244 7.88 4.64 -4.37
C ILE A 244 8.68 4.92 -3.09
N ALA A 245 8.04 5.41 -2.01
CA ALA A 245 8.71 5.67 -0.73
C ALA A 245 7.98 4.99 0.44
N PHE A 246 8.55 3.87 0.91
CA PHE A 246 7.92 2.98 1.89
C PHE A 246 7.70 3.57 3.29
N PHE A 247 8.48 4.58 3.67
CA PHE A 247 8.39 5.25 4.99
C PHE A 247 7.51 6.51 4.95
N ALA A 248 7.17 7.01 3.77
CA ALA A 248 6.42 8.25 3.64
C ALA A 248 4.92 7.95 3.57
N PRO A 249 4.08 8.52 4.46
CA PRO A 249 2.64 8.52 4.22
C PRO A 249 2.32 9.37 2.99
N LYS A 250 1.25 9.00 2.28
CA LYS A 250 0.78 9.67 1.08
C LYS A 250 0.49 11.15 1.36
N GLY A 251 1.21 12.04 0.70
CA GLY A 251 1.06 13.48 0.84
C GLY A 251 -0.30 14.00 0.39
N SER A 252 -0.86 13.46 -0.71
CA SER A 252 -2.15 13.88 -1.25
C SER A 252 -3.37 13.45 -0.41
N TYR A 253 -3.15 12.69 0.65
CA TYR A 253 -4.15 12.35 1.66
C TYR A 253 -4.09 13.25 2.90
N ALA A 254 -3.13 14.18 2.99
CA ALA A 254 -3.20 15.26 3.96
C ALA A 254 -4.21 16.32 3.51
N ALA A 255 -4.91 16.91 4.47
CA ALA A 255 -5.81 18.04 4.25
C ALA A 255 -5.04 19.35 4.06
N ASP A 256 -3.93 19.50 4.80
CA ASP A 256 -3.10 20.70 4.77
C ASP A 256 -1.65 20.36 4.41
N GLY A 257 -0.98 21.33 3.79
CA GLY A 257 0.48 21.31 3.64
C GLY A 257 1.00 20.39 2.54
N ALA A 258 2.27 20.60 2.18
CA ALA A 258 2.96 19.87 1.11
C ALA A 258 4.42 19.55 1.47
N LEU A 259 4.82 19.89 2.70
CA LEU A 259 6.20 19.98 3.15
C LEU A 259 6.44 19.11 4.40
N GLY A 260 5.73 17.99 4.50
CA GLY A 260 5.88 17.01 5.58
C GLY A 260 4.71 16.96 6.56
N GLU A 261 3.72 17.86 6.42
CA GLU A 261 2.53 17.88 7.28
C GLU A 261 1.75 16.56 7.27
N GLN A 262 1.83 15.80 6.16
CA GLN A 262 1.20 14.48 6.05
C GLN A 262 1.64 13.48 7.13
N VAL A 263 2.85 13.63 7.68
CA VAL A 263 3.35 12.79 8.77
C VAL A 263 2.58 13.07 10.04
N ASN A 264 2.43 14.34 10.41
CA ASN A 264 1.71 14.74 11.61
C ASN A 264 0.22 14.46 11.49
N GLU A 265 -0.38 14.73 10.33
CA GLU A 265 -1.81 14.48 10.12
C GLU A 265 -2.14 12.98 10.18
N PHE A 266 -1.26 12.11 9.66
CA PHE A 266 -1.39 10.67 9.84
C PHE A 266 -1.31 10.27 11.32
N LYS A 267 -0.33 10.78 12.07
CA LYS A 267 -0.20 10.52 13.52
C LYS A 267 -1.42 11.00 14.31
N GLU A 268 -1.99 12.15 13.94
CA GLU A 268 -3.24 12.66 14.51
C GLU A 268 -4.42 11.73 14.25
N MET A 269 -4.53 11.19 13.03
CA MET A 269 -5.55 10.21 12.67
C MET A 269 -5.44 8.95 13.52
N VAL A 270 -4.24 8.37 13.62
CA VAL A 270 -3.99 7.17 14.43
C VAL A 270 -4.35 7.42 15.90
N ARG A 271 -3.87 8.52 16.49
CA ARG A 271 -4.18 8.89 17.88
C ARG A 271 -5.68 9.05 18.12
N ALA A 272 -6.41 9.63 17.17
CA ALA A 272 -7.86 9.81 17.27
C ALA A 272 -8.62 8.48 17.16
N LEU A 273 -8.21 7.59 16.25
CA LEU A 273 -8.78 6.25 16.11
C LEU A 273 -8.53 5.41 17.37
N HIS A 274 -7.33 5.47 17.94
CA HIS A 274 -7.00 4.79 19.19
C HIS A 274 -7.82 5.29 20.37
N ALA A 275 -7.98 6.61 20.51
CA ALA A 275 -8.86 7.20 21.53
C ALA A 275 -10.32 6.75 21.37
N ALA A 276 -10.74 6.41 20.15
CA ALA A 276 -12.04 5.83 19.85
C ALA A 276 -12.11 4.31 20.05
N GLY A 277 -10.99 3.65 20.33
CA GLY A 277 -10.86 2.21 20.50
C GLY A 277 -10.80 1.43 19.18
N ILE A 278 -10.37 2.07 18.09
CA ILE A 278 -10.25 1.51 16.73
C ILE A 278 -8.77 1.38 16.39
N GLU A 279 -8.35 0.19 15.97
CA GLU A 279 -7.00 -0.08 15.51
C GLU A 279 -6.76 0.40 14.08
N VAL A 280 -5.49 0.61 13.72
CA VAL A 280 -5.05 0.93 12.37
C VAL A 280 -4.18 -0.21 11.83
N ILE A 281 -4.62 -0.83 10.73
CA ILE A 281 -3.88 -1.82 9.96
C ILE A 281 -3.53 -1.17 8.61
N LEU A 282 -2.27 -1.26 8.20
CA LEU A 282 -1.84 -0.75 6.89
C LEU A 282 -1.75 -1.87 5.87
N ASP A 283 -2.36 -1.68 4.71
CA ASP A 283 -1.99 -2.44 3.53
C ASP A 283 -0.62 -1.95 3.02
N VAL A 284 0.34 -2.87 2.89
CA VAL A 284 1.75 -2.56 2.57
C VAL A 284 2.23 -3.35 1.37
N VAL A 285 2.99 -2.66 0.52
CA VAL A 285 3.47 -3.17 -0.77
C VAL A 285 4.98 -3.20 -0.76
N PHE A 286 5.56 -4.32 -0.33
CA PHE A 286 7.02 -4.53 -0.37
C PHE A 286 7.48 -5.37 -1.57
N ASN A 287 6.53 -5.94 -2.32
CA ASN A 287 6.81 -6.95 -3.32
C ASN A 287 7.28 -6.37 -4.67
N HIS A 288 6.94 -5.13 -4.97
CA HIS A 288 7.36 -4.36 -6.16
C HIS A 288 7.51 -2.87 -5.82
N SER A 289 7.94 -2.07 -6.79
CA SER A 289 7.99 -0.60 -6.68
C SER A 289 7.39 0.09 -7.92
N GLY A 290 7.09 1.39 -7.77
CA GLY A 290 6.69 2.29 -8.86
C GLY A 290 7.73 2.56 -9.95
N GLU A 291 8.92 1.95 -9.89
CA GLU A 291 9.92 2.05 -10.97
C GLU A 291 9.66 1.09 -12.14
N GLY A 292 8.71 0.16 -12.03
CA GLY A 292 8.33 -0.77 -13.12
C GLY A 292 9.49 -1.63 -13.65
N ASN A 293 9.38 -2.09 -14.90
CA ASN A 293 10.41 -2.88 -15.60
C ASN A 293 11.54 -1.99 -16.18
N GLU A 294 12.40 -2.52 -17.05
CA GLU A 294 13.50 -1.78 -17.70
C GLU A 294 13.10 -0.50 -18.45
N LEU A 295 11.83 -0.41 -18.88
CA LEU A 295 11.26 0.77 -19.55
C LEU A 295 10.59 1.75 -18.57
N GLY A 296 10.53 1.40 -17.29
CA GLY A 296 10.01 2.28 -16.25
C GLY A 296 10.99 3.40 -15.85
N PRO A 297 10.53 4.35 -15.03
CA PRO A 297 11.33 5.48 -14.57
C PRO A 297 12.44 5.03 -13.60
N THR A 298 13.43 5.90 -13.41
CA THR A 298 14.43 5.78 -12.34
C THR A 298 14.18 6.90 -11.33
N LEU A 299 13.73 6.53 -10.13
CA LEU A 299 13.35 7.46 -9.05
C LEU A 299 14.18 7.26 -7.79
N SER A 300 14.56 6.03 -7.48
CA SER A 300 15.19 5.64 -6.21
C SER A 300 16.07 4.41 -6.43
N PHE A 301 15.55 3.23 -6.09
CA PHE A 301 16.27 1.96 -5.96
C PHE A 301 17.14 1.61 -7.19
N ARG A 302 16.58 1.75 -8.40
CA ARG A 302 17.26 1.44 -9.67
C ARG A 302 18.53 2.26 -9.88
N GLY A 303 18.46 3.55 -9.57
CA GLY A 303 19.59 4.47 -9.72
C GLY A 303 20.60 4.38 -8.58
N ILE A 304 20.19 3.87 -7.42
CA ILE A 304 21.04 3.72 -6.23
C ILE A 304 21.86 2.43 -6.27
N ASP A 305 21.23 1.28 -6.49
CA ASP A 305 21.91 -0.02 -6.59
C ASP A 305 20.98 -1.11 -7.16
N ASN A 306 20.76 -1.09 -8.48
CA ASN A 306 19.71 -1.88 -9.15
C ASN A 306 19.67 -3.37 -8.76
N GLY A 307 20.80 -4.07 -8.84
CA GLY A 307 20.88 -5.52 -8.56
C GLY A 307 20.77 -5.88 -7.08
N THR A 308 20.92 -4.90 -6.17
CA THR A 308 20.70 -5.09 -4.73
C THR A 308 19.20 -5.08 -4.41
N TYR A 309 18.46 -4.16 -5.03
CA TYR A 309 17.05 -3.92 -4.71
C TYR A 309 16.07 -4.76 -5.52
N TYR A 310 16.42 -5.16 -6.75
CA TYR A 310 15.52 -5.90 -7.65
C TYR A 310 16.00 -7.31 -7.98
N MET A 311 15.05 -8.21 -8.18
CA MET A 311 15.32 -9.52 -8.77
C MET A 311 15.47 -9.39 -10.29
N LEU A 312 16.66 -9.71 -10.80
CA LEU A 312 16.96 -9.67 -12.24
C LEU A 312 16.82 -11.05 -12.89
N GLU A 313 16.53 -11.06 -14.18
CA GLU A 313 16.52 -12.27 -15.00
C GLU A 313 17.94 -12.82 -15.21
N GLU A 314 18.07 -14.03 -15.80
CA GLU A 314 19.37 -14.58 -16.20
C GLU A 314 20.11 -13.65 -17.17
N ALA A 315 19.36 -12.98 -18.04
CA ALA A 315 19.81 -11.80 -18.76
C ALA A 315 19.54 -10.57 -17.89
N PRO A 316 20.54 -10.04 -17.15
CA PRO A 316 20.32 -9.09 -16.05
C PRO A 316 19.88 -7.70 -16.52
N ARG A 317 19.72 -7.50 -17.84
CA ARG A 317 19.01 -6.36 -18.41
C ARG A 317 17.56 -6.28 -17.95
N TYR A 318 16.91 -7.43 -17.82
CA TYR A 318 15.48 -7.55 -17.56
C TYR A 318 15.19 -7.92 -16.11
N TYR A 319 13.96 -7.65 -15.68
CA TYR A 319 13.49 -7.84 -14.31
C TYR A 319 12.57 -9.06 -14.24
N ARG A 320 12.70 -9.84 -13.17
CA ARG A 320 11.71 -10.87 -12.86
C ARG A 320 10.42 -10.20 -12.41
N ASN A 321 9.29 -10.67 -12.92
CA ASN A 321 7.99 -10.05 -12.68
C ASN A 321 7.00 -11.03 -12.04
N PHE A 322 7.22 -11.39 -10.78
CA PHE A 322 6.30 -12.24 -10.01
C PHE A 322 5.10 -11.45 -9.45
N SER A 323 5.17 -10.11 -9.44
CA SER A 323 4.10 -9.20 -9.00
C SER A 323 3.08 -8.91 -10.10
N GLY A 324 3.48 -9.01 -11.37
CA GLY A 324 2.68 -8.56 -12.51
C GLY A 324 2.81 -7.05 -12.81
N THR A 325 3.60 -6.30 -12.05
CA THR A 325 3.74 -4.83 -12.17
C THR A 325 5.03 -4.37 -12.86
N GLY A 326 5.86 -5.33 -13.31
CA GLY A 326 7.04 -5.08 -14.13
C GLY A 326 8.36 -5.37 -13.42
N ASN A 327 8.39 -5.34 -12.09
CA ASN A 327 9.54 -5.74 -11.28
C ASN A 327 9.13 -6.55 -10.04
N THR A 328 10.11 -7.21 -9.43
CA THR A 328 9.98 -7.84 -8.12
C THR A 328 11.12 -7.33 -7.24
N MET A 329 10.80 -6.84 -6.05
CA MET A 329 11.80 -6.45 -5.06
C MET A 329 12.54 -7.68 -4.53
N ASN A 330 13.85 -7.56 -4.34
CA ASN A 330 14.70 -8.63 -3.81
C ASN A 330 14.58 -8.72 -2.27
N CYS A 331 13.39 -9.07 -1.77
CA CYS A 331 13.04 -8.98 -0.35
C CYS A 331 13.94 -9.79 0.60
N ASN A 332 14.62 -10.83 0.11
CA ASN A 332 15.53 -11.66 0.92
C ASN A 332 17.01 -11.25 0.84
N ASN A 333 17.36 -10.26 0.01
CA ASN A 333 18.67 -9.62 0.07
C ASN A 333 18.89 -8.97 1.46
N PRO A 334 20.08 -9.04 2.08
CA PRO A 334 20.34 -8.45 3.40
C PRO A 334 19.97 -6.97 3.54
N VAL A 335 20.18 -6.16 2.51
CA VAL A 335 19.85 -4.73 2.50
C VAL A 335 18.33 -4.55 2.55
N MET A 336 17.60 -5.24 1.66
CA MET A 336 16.14 -5.20 1.62
C MET A 336 15.49 -5.76 2.88
N ARG A 337 16.00 -6.86 3.45
CA ARG A 337 15.51 -7.40 4.72
C ARG A 337 15.60 -6.37 5.85
N THR A 338 16.70 -5.62 5.88
CA THR A 338 16.91 -4.57 6.88
C THR A 338 15.96 -3.41 6.64
N LEU A 339 15.85 -2.94 5.39
CA LEU A 339 14.92 -1.88 5.00
C LEU A 339 13.46 -2.21 5.34
N ILE A 340 12.99 -3.41 4.99
CA ILE A 340 11.61 -3.84 5.32
C ILE A 340 11.42 -3.89 6.83
N THR A 341 12.37 -4.45 7.59
CA THR A 341 12.26 -4.55 9.05
C THR A 341 12.22 -3.15 9.69
N GLU A 342 13.11 -2.25 9.29
CA GLU A 342 13.16 -0.88 9.82
C GLU A 342 11.95 -0.05 9.39
N CYS A 343 11.41 -0.29 8.19
CA CYS A 343 10.15 0.31 7.74
C CYS A 343 8.98 -0.12 8.63
N LEU A 344 8.84 -1.43 8.89
CA LEU A 344 7.81 -1.94 9.79
C LEU A 344 7.99 -1.40 11.22
N HIS A 345 9.23 -1.29 11.71
CA HIS A 345 9.52 -0.67 13.00
C HIS A 345 9.10 0.79 13.04
N TYR A 346 9.42 1.58 12.00
CA TYR A 346 9.00 2.98 11.91
C TYR A 346 7.48 3.12 11.99
N TRP A 347 6.74 2.34 11.20
CA TRP A 347 5.28 2.40 11.21
C TRP A 347 4.68 2.01 12.57
N VAL A 348 5.29 1.09 13.32
CA VAL A 348 4.80 0.69 14.65
C VAL A 348 5.24 1.65 15.76
N VAL A 349 6.52 2.01 15.80
CA VAL A 349 7.13 2.77 16.90
C VAL A 349 6.87 4.25 16.75
N ASP A 350 7.07 4.81 15.56
CA ASP A 350 6.96 6.24 15.31
C ASP A 350 5.55 6.66 14.88
N MET A 351 4.82 5.76 14.22
CA MET A 351 3.49 6.03 13.65
C MET A 351 2.35 5.28 14.34
N HIS A 352 2.65 4.46 15.36
CA HIS A 352 1.70 3.72 16.21
C HIS A 352 0.74 2.76 15.47
N VAL A 353 1.10 2.25 14.31
CA VAL A 353 0.30 1.26 13.56
C VAL A 353 0.18 -0.07 14.34
N ASP A 354 -1.01 -0.67 14.38
CA ASP A 354 -1.30 -1.92 15.10
C ASP A 354 -1.01 -3.19 14.28
N GLY A 355 -0.84 -3.07 12.97
CA GLY A 355 -0.55 -4.20 12.11
C GLY A 355 -0.50 -3.90 10.63
N PHE A 356 -0.26 -4.95 9.86
CA PHE A 356 -0.01 -4.88 8.43
C PHE A 356 -0.74 -6.00 7.70
N ARG A 357 -1.31 -5.67 6.54
CA ARG A 357 -1.70 -6.62 5.50
C ARG A 357 -0.69 -6.51 4.36
N PHE A 358 0.00 -7.60 4.07
CA PHE A 358 1.06 -7.67 3.08
C PHE A 358 0.47 -8.12 1.74
N ASP A 359 0.49 -7.19 0.78
CA ASP A 359 0.16 -7.42 -0.62
C ASP A 359 1.11 -8.42 -1.27
N LEU A 360 0.55 -9.37 -2.05
CA LEU A 360 1.27 -10.47 -2.71
C LEU A 360 2.37 -11.07 -1.83
N GLY A 361 2.01 -11.40 -0.59
CA GLY A 361 2.91 -11.83 0.48
C GLY A 361 3.81 -13.03 0.09
N SER A 362 3.40 -13.86 -0.87
CA SER A 362 4.22 -14.96 -1.37
C SER A 362 5.56 -14.52 -1.99
N ILE A 363 5.66 -13.29 -2.50
CA ILE A 363 6.92 -12.75 -3.03
C ILE A 363 7.98 -12.60 -1.93
N LEU A 364 7.58 -12.27 -0.70
CA LEU A 364 8.50 -12.25 0.43
C LEU A 364 9.06 -13.66 0.74
N GLY A 365 8.38 -14.70 0.25
CA GLY A 365 8.82 -16.09 0.31
C GLY A 365 9.89 -16.48 -0.72
N ARG A 366 10.21 -15.61 -1.68
CA ARG A 366 11.15 -15.92 -2.78
C ARG A 366 12.59 -15.54 -2.44
N ASP A 367 13.54 -16.41 -2.79
CA ASP A 367 14.97 -16.10 -2.71
C ASP A 367 15.44 -15.14 -3.81
N GLU A 368 16.71 -14.76 -3.79
CA GLU A 368 17.29 -13.84 -4.79
C GLU A 368 17.28 -14.42 -6.23
N GLN A 369 17.06 -15.73 -6.37
CA GLN A 369 16.88 -16.44 -7.65
C GLN A 369 15.39 -16.74 -7.92
N GLY A 370 14.45 -16.07 -7.24
CA GLY A 370 13.02 -16.19 -7.45
C GLY A 370 12.38 -17.51 -7.04
N ARG A 371 13.10 -18.41 -6.37
CA ARG A 371 12.57 -19.71 -5.91
C ARG A 371 11.86 -19.53 -4.58
N LEU A 372 10.72 -20.20 -4.39
CA LEU A 372 10.03 -20.21 -3.11
C LEU A 372 10.84 -20.99 -2.07
N LEU A 373 11.09 -20.34 -0.94
CA LEU A 373 11.73 -20.93 0.21
C LEU A 373 10.67 -21.49 1.15
N GLU A 374 10.92 -22.68 1.70
CA GLU A 374 10.07 -23.25 2.75
C GLU A 374 10.12 -22.39 4.04
N ASN A 375 11.30 -21.86 4.35
CA ASN A 375 11.54 -20.94 5.47
C ASN A 375 12.24 -19.70 4.92
N ALA A 376 11.45 -18.71 4.51
CA ALA A 376 12.00 -17.47 3.98
C ALA A 376 12.50 -16.57 5.12
N PRO A 377 13.78 -16.15 5.10
CA PRO A 377 14.37 -15.40 6.21
C PRO A 377 13.62 -14.12 6.61
N ILE A 378 13.05 -13.39 5.64
CA ILE A 378 12.28 -12.18 5.96
C ILE A 378 10.95 -12.49 6.66
N LEU A 379 10.23 -13.55 6.23
CA LEU A 379 8.97 -13.95 6.85
C LEU A 379 9.19 -14.39 8.31
N ASP A 380 10.25 -15.15 8.54
CA ASP A 380 10.65 -15.59 9.89
C ASP A 380 11.11 -14.41 10.75
N ARG A 381 11.88 -13.48 10.18
CA ARG A 381 12.33 -12.27 10.88
C ARG A 381 11.14 -11.43 11.34
N ILE A 382 10.18 -11.16 10.46
CA ILE A 382 8.96 -10.39 10.79
C ILE A 382 8.14 -11.11 11.87
N ALA A 383 7.96 -12.43 11.75
CA ALA A 383 7.15 -13.20 12.69
C ALA A 383 7.72 -13.26 14.11
N HIS A 384 9.05 -13.17 14.26
CA HIS A 384 9.75 -13.32 15.54
C HIS A 384 10.42 -12.02 16.03
N ASP A 385 10.17 -10.89 15.36
CA ASP A 385 10.74 -9.61 15.75
C ASP A 385 10.13 -9.10 17.08
N PRO A 386 10.95 -8.72 18.08
CA PRO A 386 10.45 -8.26 19.37
C PRO A 386 9.57 -7.01 19.32
N VAL A 387 9.82 -6.09 18.39
CA VAL A 387 9.02 -4.86 18.20
C VAL A 387 7.69 -5.21 17.55
N LEU A 388 7.70 -6.14 16.59
CA LEU A 388 6.50 -6.55 15.86
C LEU A 388 5.70 -7.66 16.56
N THR A 389 6.09 -8.11 17.76
CA THR A 389 5.52 -9.31 18.39
C THR A 389 4.01 -9.20 18.62
N ASN A 390 3.52 -8.01 18.98
CA ASN A 390 2.10 -7.79 19.31
C ASN A 390 1.25 -7.29 18.15
N THR A 391 1.86 -6.95 17.01
CA THR A 391 1.13 -6.39 15.87
C THR A 391 0.27 -7.46 15.20
N LYS A 392 -0.50 -7.09 14.17
CA LYS A 392 -1.08 -8.08 13.24
C LYS A 392 -0.19 -8.20 12.01
N ILE A 393 0.02 -9.42 11.54
CA ILE A 393 0.70 -9.68 10.27
C ILE A 393 -0.22 -10.60 9.44
N ILE A 394 -0.86 -9.99 8.46
CA ILE A 394 -1.85 -10.60 7.56
C ILE A 394 -1.22 -10.70 6.18
N ALA A 395 -1.34 -11.83 5.48
CA ALA A 395 -0.76 -12.00 4.15
C ALA A 395 -1.81 -12.33 3.10
N GLU A 396 -1.63 -11.75 1.92
CA GLU A 396 -2.12 -12.32 0.67
C GLU A 396 -1.17 -13.45 0.24
N ALA A 397 -1.50 -14.70 0.55
CA ALA A 397 -0.58 -15.82 0.41
C ALA A 397 -0.54 -16.42 -1.01
N TRP A 398 -0.46 -15.55 -2.02
CA TRP A 398 -0.23 -15.91 -3.43
C TRP A 398 0.50 -14.79 -4.17
N ASP A 399 0.96 -15.06 -5.39
CA ASP A 399 1.52 -14.04 -6.29
C ASP A 399 1.13 -14.25 -7.77
N ALA A 400 1.34 -13.23 -8.60
CA ALA A 400 1.04 -13.28 -10.03
C ALA A 400 1.99 -14.22 -10.81
N GLY A 401 3.11 -14.60 -10.19
CA GLY A 401 4.06 -15.61 -10.67
C GLY A 401 3.59 -17.06 -10.52
N GLY A 402 2.36 -17.28 -10.01
CA GLY A 402 1.75 -18.59 -9.86
C GLY A 402 2.05 -19.27 -8.52
N ALA A 403 2.66 -18.58 -7.55
CA ALA A 403 2.74 -19.10 -6.20
C ALA A 403 1.36 -19.09 -5.54
N TYR A 404 0.99 -20.20 -4.90
CA TYR A 404 -0.20 -20.30 -4.07
C TYR A 404 0.16 -20.98 -2.75
N GLN A 405 0.21 -20.20 -1.68
CA GLN A 405 0.72 -20.57 -0.35
C GLN A 405 -0.34 -20.40 0.76
N VAL A 406 -1.62 -20.30 0.41
CA VAL A 406 -2.71 -20.28 1.40
C VAL A 406 -2.67 -21.55 2.24
N GLY A 407 -2.60 -21.39 3.57
CA GLY A 407 -2.40 -22.44 4.55
C GLY A 407 -0.93 -22.74 4.86
N ALA A 408 0.03 -22.22 4.06
CA ALA A 408 1.44 -22.58 4.16
C ALA A 408 2.29 -21.62 5.00
N PHE A 409 1.85 -20.38 5.25
CA PHE A 409 2.59 -19.47 6.14
C PHE A 409 2.60 -20.03 7.57
N ARG A 410 3.70 -19.84 8.28
CA ARG A 410 3.96 -20.44 9.60
C ARG A 410 3.80 -19.42 10.73
N GLY A 411 3.81 -19.88 11.98
CA GLY A 411 3.82 -19.00 13.14
C GLY A 411 2.53 -18.18 13.28
N ARG A 412 2.69 -16.87 13.53
CA ARG A 412 1.59 -15.95 13.86
C ARG A 412 0.94 -15.25 12.66
N TRP A 413 1.32 -15.63 11.44
CA TRP A 413 0.75 -15.11 10.20
C TRP A 413 -0.73 -15.51 10.06
N ALA A 414 -1.58 -14.50 9.95
CA ALA A 414 -2.93 -14.65 9.44
C ALA A 414 -2.91 -14.48 7.92
N GLU A 415 -3.92 -15.02 7.24
CA GLU A 415 -3.97 -15.02 5.78
C GLU A 415 -5.38 -14.67 5.30
N TRP A 416 -5.46 -13.89 4.23
CA TRP A 416 -6.68 -13.76 3.45
C TRP A 416 -7.08 -15.15 2.92
N ASN A 417 -8.28 -15.60 3.28
CA ASN A 417 -8.79 -16.91 2.89
C ASN A 417 -9.67 -16.78 1.63
N ASP A 418 -9.03 -16.80 0.46
CA ASP A 418 -9.71 -16.79 -0.84
C ASP A 418 -10.63 -18.00 -1.06
N ARG A 419 -10.29 -19.16 -0.47
CA ARG A 419 -11.18 -20.33 -0.46
C ARG A 419 -12.47 -20.06 0.29
N TYR A 420 -12.41 -19.35 1.42
CA TYR A 420 -13.61 -18.91 2.14
C TYR A 420 -14.47 -18.04 1.23
N ARG A 421 -13.87 -17.02 0.61
CA ARG A 421 -14.54 -16.13 -0.34
C ARG A 421 -15.27 -16.94 -1.42
N ASP A 422 -14.54 -17.80 -2.13
CA ASP A 422 -15.06 -18.48 -3.31
C ASP A 422 -16.11 -19.55 -2.97
N ASP A 423 -15.89 -20.35 -1.93
CA ASP A 423 -16.85 -21.38 -1.51
C ASP A 423 -18.16 -20.77 -1.01
N VAL A 424 -18.09 -19.68 -0.21
CA VAL A 424 -19.28 -18.99 0.30
C VAL A 424 -20.03 -18.30 -0.84
N ARG A 425 -19.33 -17.63 -1.77
CA ARG A 425 -19.97 -17.02 -2.95
C ARG A 425 -20.71 -18.07 -3.79
N ARG A 426 -20.04 -19.18 -4.11
CA ARG A 426 -20.62 -20.27 -4.92
C ARG A 426 -21.84 -20.92 -4.24
N TYR A 427 -21.78 -21.10 -2.92
CA TYR A 427 -22.91 -21.64 -2.16
C TYR A 427 -24.17 -20.76 -2.27
N TRP A 428 -24.04 -19.46 -2.02
CA TRP A 428 -25.17 -18.54 -2.09
C TRP A 428 -25.63 -18.23 -3.53
N ARG A 429 -24.73 -18.37 -4.51
CA ARG A 429 -25.09 -18.39 -5.93
C ARG A 429 -25.97 -19.59 -6.30
N GLY A 430 -25.87 -20.70 -5.57
CA GLY A 430 -26.64 -21.92 -5.80
C GLY A 430 -25.88 -23.02 -6.56
N ASP A 431 -24.54 -22.97 -6.55
CA ASP A 431 -23.72 -24.03 -7.15
C ASP A 431 -23.94 -25.37 -6.42
N ARG A 432 -23.96 -26.47 -7.19
CA ARG A 432 -24.07 -27.83 -6.64
C ARG A 432 -22.81 -28.23 -5.87
N ASN A 433 -22.97 -29.12 -4.89
CA ASN A 433 -21.88 -29.75 -4.13
C ASN A 433 -21.01 -28.77 -3.29
N THR A 434 -21.58 -27.66 -2.84
CA THR A 434 -20.86 -26.63 -2.06
C THR A 434 -21.04 -26.75 -0.54
N THR A 435 -22.06 -27.48 -0.06
CA THR A 435 -22.40 -27.55 1.38
C THR A 435 -21.25 -28.04 2.25
N ALA A 436 -20.52 -29.08 1.83
CA ALA A 436 -19.40 -29.61 2.61
C ALA A 436 -18.24 -28.60 2.70
N ALA A 437 -17.94 -27.92 1.59
CA ALA A 437 -16.90 -26.90 1.54
C ALA A 437 -17.24 -25.73 2.47
N VAL A 438 -18.49 -25.23 2.41
CA VAL A 438 -18.96 -24.16 3.29
C VAL A 438 -19.01 -24.59 4.76
N ALA A 439 -19.37 -25.82 5.09
CA ALA A 439 -19.29 -26.30 6.48
C ALA A 439 -17.85 -26.20 7.03
N THR A 440 -16.85 -26.57 6.22
CA THR A 440 -15.43 -26.41 6.58
C THR A 440 -15.03 -24.93 6.69
N ARG A 441 -15.48 -24.07 5.77
CA ARG A 441 -15.23 -22.62 5.83
C ARG A 441 -15.83 -21.99 7.08
N PHE A 442 -17.09 -22.29 7.36
CA PHE A 442 -17.85 -21.79 8.51
C PHE A 442 -17.23 -22.21 9.84
N ALA A 443 -16.64 -23.42 9.89
CA ALA A 443 -15.91 -23.95 11.04
C ALA A 443 -14.45 -23.47 11.15
N GLY A 444 -14.06 -22.41 10.42
CA GLY A 444 -12.74 -21.78 10.57
C GLY A 444 -11.63 -22.42 9.74
N SER A 445 -11.98 -23.12 8.65
CA SER A 445 -11.05 -23.67 7.66
C SER A 445 -9.95 -24.53 8.28
N SER A 446 -10.34 -25.51 9.09
CA SER A 446 -9.40 -26.42 9.75
C SER A 446 -8.51 -27.19 8.78
N ASP A 447 -8.98 -27.43 7.56
CA ASP A 447 -8.20 -28.06 6.48
C ASP A 447 -6.97 -27.23 6.06
N LEU A 448 -7.00 -25.92 6.25
CA LEU A 448 -5.88 -25.01 5.97
C LEU A 448 -4.98 -24.81 7.19
N TYR A 449 -5.58 -24.56 8.35
CA TYR A 449 -4.84 -23.97 9.48
C TYR A 449 -4.54 -24.96 10.62
N HIS A 450 -5.37 -26.00 10.79
CA HIS A 450 -5.28 -26.86 11.98
C HIS A 450 -4.01 -27.72 12.01
N ALA A 451 -3.62 -28.31 10.87
CA ALA A 451 -2.47 -29.21 10.79
C ALA A 451 -1.14 -28.53 11.17
N GLY A 452 -1.00 -27.23 10.88
CA GLY A 452 0.16 -26.42 11.25
C GLY A 452 0.12 -25.84 12.66
N GLY A 453 -0.85 -26.23 13.50
CA GLY A 453 -1.02 -25.71 14.86
C GLY A 453 -1.67 -24.32 14.94
N ARG A 454 -2.02 -23.73 13.79
CA ARG A 454 -2.70 -22.44 13.73
C ARG A 454 -4.17 -22.58 14.12
N LYS A 455 -4.72 -21.49 14.65
CA LYS A 455 -6.09 -21.36 15.17
C LYS A 455 -7.01 -20.71 14.14
N PRO A 456 -8.35 -20.87 14.26
CA PRO A 456 -9.31 -20.28 13.33
C PRO A 456 -9.10 -18.79 13.05
N PHE A 457 -8.68 -18.00 14.05
CA PHE A 457 -8.43 -16.56 13.88
C PHE A 457 -7.26 -16.18 12.94
N HIS A 458 -6.47 -17.15 12.48
CA HIS A 458 -5.50 -16.93 11.39
C HIS A 458 -6.15 -16.94 10.01
N SER A 459 -7.41 -17.40 9.90
CA SER A 459 -8.22 -17.25 8.72
C SER A 459 -8.86 -15.86 8.72
N ILE A 460 -8.40 -14.97 7.84
CA ILE A 460 -9.14 -13.74 7.54
C ILE A 460 -10.23 -14.10 6.53
N ASN A 461 -11.44 -14.23 7.04
CA ASN A 461 -12.62 -14.55 6.25
C ASN A 461 -13.15 -13.27 5.61
N PHE A 462 -13.41 -13.29 4.31
CA PHE A 462 -14.01 -12.18 3.60
C PHE A 462 -14.88 -12.69 2.46
N VAL A 463 -15.95 -11.97 2.15
CA VAL A 463 -16.78 -12.25 0.96
C VAL A 463 -16.44 -11.28 -0.15
N THR A 464 -15.95 -10.10 0.18
CA THR A 464 -15.66 -8.97 -0.72
C THR A 464 -14.45 -8.23 -0.17
N SER A 465 -13.70 -7.62 -1.08
CA SER A 465 -12.54 -6.77 -0.79
C SER A 465 -12.45 -5.70 -1.89
N HIS A 466 -11.43 -4.86 -1.86
CA HIS A 466 -11.18 -3.89 -2.93
C HIS A 466 -11.03 -4.57 -4.30
N ASP A 467 -10.49 -5.79 -4.34
CA ASP A 467 -10.45 -6.65 -5.51
C ASP A 467 -11.79 -7.30 -5.83
N GLY A 468 -12.26 -7.09 -7.06
CA GLY A 468 -13.50 -7.69 -7.55
C GLY A 468 -14.72 -6.82 -7.26
N PHE A 469 -15.87 -7.46 -7.11
CA PHE A 469 -17.13 -6.77 -6.86
C PHE A 469 -17.31 -6.39 -5.40
N THR A 470 -17.95 -5.23 -5.18
CA THR A 470 -18.69 -4.92 -3.94
C THR A 470 -19.79 -5.93 -3.66
N LEU A 471 -20.32 -5.96 -2.44
CA LEU A 471 -21.38 -6.90 -2.05
C LEU A 471 -22.65 -6.71 -2.88
N ARG A 472 -23.01 -5.46 -3.18
CA ARG A 472 -24.15 -5.15 -4.05
C ARG A 472 -23.91 -5.57 -5.48
N ASP A 473 -22.71 -5.33 -6.02
CA ASP A 473 -22.42 -5.68 -7.41
C ASP A 473 -22.34 -7.19 -7.62
N MET A 474 -21.88 -7.93 -6.61
CA MET A 474 -21.84 -9.39 -6.64
C MET A 474 -23.23 -10.04 -6.77
N VAL A 475 -24.28 -9.35 -6.32
CA VAL A 475 -25.68 -9.79 -6.51
C VAL A 475 -26.38 -9.07 -7.65
N SER A 476 -25.69 -8.20 -8.39
CA SER A 476 -26.29 -7.36 -9.44
C SER A 476 -25.68 -7.57 -10.83
N PHE A 477 -24.50 -8.17 -10.93
CA PHE A 477 -23.79 -8.35 -12.20
C PHE A 477 -23.27 -9.79 -12.38
N ASN A 478 -23.43 -10.34 -13.58
CA ASN A 478 -22.83 -11.62 -13.96
C ASN A 478 -21.48 -11.45 -14.65
N ARG A 479 -21.20 -10.26 -15.19
CA ARG A 479 -19.97 -9.95 -15.92
C ARG A 479 -19.37 -8.65 -15.40
N LYS A 480 -18.06 -8.49 -15.56
CA LYS A 480 -17.35 -7.25 -15.26
C LYS A 480 -17.64 -6.18 -16.33
N HIS A 481 -17.74 -4.93 -15.89
CA HIS A 481 -18.00 -3.72 -16.68
C HIS A 481 -16.91 -2.68 -16.39
N ASN A 482 -15.69 -3.02 -16.77
CA ASN A 482 -14.45 -2.28 -16.51
C ASN A 482 -14.10 -1.32 -17.66
N LEU A 483 -15.01 -1.06 -18.60
CA LEU A 483 -14.74 -0.18 -19.75
C LEU A 483 -14.22 1.21 -19.35
N ALA A 484 -14.63 1.72 -18.18
CA ALA A 484 -14.14 2.99 -17.63
C ALA A 484 -12.62 2.99 -17.35
N ASN A 485 -11.99 1.82 -17.23
CA ASN A 485 -10.55 1.66 -16.97
C ASN A 485 -9.69 1.80 -18.24
N ALA A 486 -10.30 1.96 -19.42
CA ALA A 486 -9.61 2.15 -20.70
C ALA A 486 -8.70 0.98 -21.12
N GLU A 487 -9.09 -0.27 -20.80
CA GLU A 487 -8.35 -1.48 -21.17
C GLU A 487 -9.18 -2.44 -22.04
N ASP A 488 -10.24 -1.92 -22.66
CA ASP A 488 -11.22 -2.70 -23.44
C ASP A 488 -11.85 -3.85 -22.65
N ASN A 489 -12.10 -3.62 -21.35
CA ASN A 489 -12.67 -4.61 -20.43
C ASN A 489 -11.82 -5.88 -20.25
N ARG A 490 -10.51 -5.83 -20.60
CA ARG A 490 -9.60 -6.97 -20.45
C ARG A 490 -9.12 -7.15 -19.01
N ASP A 491 -9.01 -6.05 -18.28
CA ASP A 491 -8.57 -6.01 -16.89
C ASP A 491 -9.61 -6.58 -15.91
N GLY A 492 -9.18 -6.96 -14.71
CA GLY A 492 -10.03 -7.56 -13.67
C GLY A 492 -10.33 -9.05 -13.88
N HIS A 493 -10.73 -9.74 -12.80
CA HIS A 493 -10.94 -11.18 -12.82
C HIS A 493 -12.28 -11.57 -13.49
N ASP A 494 -12.30 -12.58 -14.36
CA ASP A 494 -13.52 -13.03 -15.05
C ASP A 494 -14.40 -13.97 -14.21
N HIS A 495 -13.83 -14.68 -13.23
CA HIS A 495 -14.57 -15.60 -12.38
C HIS A 495 -14.93 -14.93 -11.05
N ASN A 496 -16.02 -14.16 -11.01
CA ASN A 496 -16.43 -13.45 -9.78
C ASN A 496 -17.31 -14.25 -8.82
N TYR A 497 -17.84 -15.38 -9.28
CA TYR A 497 -18.87 -16.16 -8.58
C TYR A 497 -20.10 -15.35 -8.15
N SER A 498 -20.46 -14.36 -8.98
CA SER A 498 -21.61 -13.48 -8.80
C SER A 498 -22.87 -14.01 -9.49
N TYR A 499 -24.03 -13.42 -9.16
CA TYR A 499 -25.28 -13.68 -9.87
C TYR A 499 -26.22 -12.47 -9.84
N ASN A 500 -26.73 -12.08 -11.00
CA ASN A 500 -27.53 -10.86 -11.16
C ASN A 500 -29.04 -11.02 -10.82
N TYR A 501 -29.48 -12.28 -10.61
CA TYR A 501 -30.87 -12.65 -10.30
C TYR A 501 -31.92 -12.27 -11.37
N GLY A 502 -31.51 -12.16 -12.63
CA GLY A 502 -32.39 -12.05 -13.80
C GLY A 502 -32.16 -10.80 -14.65
N GLU A 503 -31.67 -9.71 -14.04
CA GLU A 503 -31.39 -8.45 -14.73
C GLU A 503 -29.95 -8.02 -14.45
N GLU A 504 -29.20 -7.57 -15.46
CA GLU A 504 -27.82 -7.10 -15.28
C GLU A 504 -27.82 -5.63 -14.83
N GLY A 505 -27.15 -5.33 -13.73
CA GLY A 505 -27.04 -3.99 -13.17
C GLY A 505 -28.29 -3.52 -12.41
N GLU A 506 -28.53 -2.21 -12.41
CA GLU A 506 -29.64 -1.59 -11.68
C GLU A 506 -31.00 -2.04 -12.20
N THR A 507 -31.94 -2.27 -11.28
CA THR A 507 -33.27 -2.77 -11.60
C THR A 507 -34.37 -2.08 -10.80
N ARG A 508 -35.55 -1.97 -11.42
CA ARG A 508 -36.79 -1.51 -10.78
C ARG A 508 -37.73 -2.66 -10.42
N ASP A 509 -37.41 -3.91 -10.77
CA ASP A 509 -38.23 -5.07 -10.42
C ASP A 509 -38.15 -5.32 -8.90
N PRO A 510 -39.26 -5.17 -8.16
CA PRO A 510 -39.26 -5.38 -6.71
C PRO A 510 -38.92 -6.81 -6.31
N ALA A 511 -39.22 -7.82 -7.14
CA ALA A 511 -38.89 -9.21 -6.87
C ALA A 511 -37.37 -9.44 -6.93
N VAL A 512 -36.70 -8.92 -7.96
CA VAL A 512 -35.24 -9.01 -8.10
C VAL A 512 -34.55 -8.25 -6.96
N ARG A 513 -34.98 -7.00 -6.67
CA ARG A 513 -34.44 -6.21 -5.55
C ARG A 513 -34.57 -6.94 -4.20
N ALA A 514 -35.71 -7.57 -3.94
CA ALA A 514 -35.94 -8.31 -2.70
C ALA A 514 -35.03 -9.54 -2.57
N VAL A 515 -34.76 -10.27 -3.66
CA VAL A 515 -33.83 -11.40 -3.67
C VAL A 515 -32.39 -10.90 -3.45
N ARG A 516 -31.96 -9.85 -4.15
CA ARG A 516 -30.63 -9.27 -3.98
C ARG A 516 -30.36 -8.80 -2.55
N LEU A 517 -31.30 -8.07 -1.95
CA LEU A 517 -31.19 -7.64 -0.55
C LEU A 517 -31.07 -8.83 0.41
N ARG A 518 -31.82 -9.90 0.17
CA ARG A 518 -31.73 -11.14 0.97
C ARG A 518 -30.36 -11.78 0.84
N GLN A 519 -29.80 -11.80 -0.37
CA GLN A 519 -28.49 -12.41 -0.62
C GLN A 519 -27.36 -11.61 0.01
N MET A 520 -27.40 -10.28 -0.04
CA MET A 520 -26.47 -9.43 0.71
C MET A 520 -26.51 -9.75 2.21
N LYS A 521 -27.71 -9.91 2.78
CA LYS A 521 -27.88 -10.31 4.20
C LYS A 521 -27.38 -11.72 4.49
N ASN A 522 -27.63 -12.68 3.60
CA ASN A 522 -27.15 -14.05 3.73
C ASN A 522 -25.62 -14.11 3.79
N LEU A 523 -24.95 -13.38 2.89
CA LEU A 523 -23.50 -13.31 2.82
C LEU A 523 -22.90 -12.61 4.04
N MET A 524 -23.47 -11.47 4.45
CA MET A 524 -23.05 -10.74 5.65
C MET A 524 -23.23 -11.58 6.93
N ALA A 525 -24.35 -12.29 7.05
CA ALA A 525 -24.59 -13.21 8.16
C ALA A 525 -23.58 -14.36 8.16
N THR A 526 -23.31 -14.96 6.99
CA THR A 526 -22.31 -16.04 6.86
C THR A 526 -20.93 -15.56 7.31
N LEU A 527 -20.51 -14.38 6.84
CA LEU A 527 -19.24 -13.74 7.24
C LEU A 527 -19.15 -13.53 8.76
N MET A 528 -20.14 -12.87 9.34
CA MET A 528 -20.09 -12.48 10.76
C MET A 528 -20.25 -13.65 11.72
N LEU A 529 -20.92 -14.73 11.31
CA LEU A 529 -21.19 -15.89 12.16
C LEU A 529 -20.17 -17.03 12.00
N SER A 530 -19.31 -16.98 10.98
CA SER A 530 -18.26 -17.98 10.79
C SER A 530 -17.15 -17.85 11.84
N LEU A 531 -16.54 -18.98 12.21
CA LEU A 531 -15.29 -18.99 12.97
C LEU A 531 -14.15 -18.45 12.11
N GLY A 532 -13.23 -17.70 12.73
CA GLY A 532 -12.18 -16.95 12.04
C GLY A 532 -12.34 -15.44 12.25
N THR A 533 -11.50 -14.64 11.61
CA THR A 533 -11.51 -13.18 11.76
C THR A 533 -12.22 -12.56 10.56
N PRO A 534 -13.39 -11.92 10.71
CA PRO A 534 -14.13 -11.35 9.58
C PRO A 534 -13.50 -10.03 9.11
N MET A 535 -13.40 -9.87 7.81
CA MET A 535 -13.09 -8.63 7.12
C MET A 535 -14.27 -8.21 6.24
N MET A 536 -14.66 -6.95 6.37
CA MET A 536 -15.69 -6.28 5.58
C MET A 536 -15.08 -5.21 4.69
N LEU A 537 -15.55 -5.13 3.45
CA LEU A 537 -15.25 -4.02 2.56
C LEU A 537 -16.13 -2.81 2.90
N SER A 538 -15.51 -1.63 2.93
CA SER A 538 -16.21 -0.38 3.20
C SER A 538 -17.36 -0.11 2.23
N GLY A 539 -18.51 0.19 2.82
CA GLY A 539 -19.74 0.55 2.11
C GLY A 539 -20.64 -0.63 1.77
N ASP A 540 -20.20 -1.88 1.96
CA ASP A 540 -21.05 -3.05 1.78
C ASP A 540 -22.23 -3.07 2.77
N GLU A 541 -22.07 -2.46 3.94
CA GLU A 541 -23.11 -2.34 4.95
C GLU A 541 -24.29 -1.44 4.52
N PHE A 542 -24.10 -0.59 3.51
CA PHE A 542 -25.14 0.26 2.94
C PHE A 542 -25.28 0.12 1.42
N GLY A 543 -24.74 -0.97 0.84
CA GLY A 543 -24.94 -1.28 -0.57
C GLY A 543 -24.19 -0.36 -1.54
N ARG A 544 -22.94 0.00 -1.23
CA ARG A 544 -22.00 0.64 -2.17
C ARG A 544 -21.92 -0.18 -3.46
N THR A 545 -21.82 0.52 -4.60
CA THR A 545 -21.70 -0.08 -5.94
C THR A 545 -20.57 0.60 -6.69
N GLN A 546 -19.83 -0.20 -7.46
CA GLN A 546 -18.86 0.24 -8.47
C GLN A 546 -19.46 0.12 -9.88
N LYS A 547 -20.79 0.00 -9.98
CA LYS A 547 -21.55 -0.13 -11.23
C LYS A 547 -21.10 -1.31 -12.09
N GLY A 548 -20.67 -2.40 -11.43
CA GLY A 548 -20.18 -3.58 -12.12
C GLY A 548 -18.73 -3.48 -12.59
N ASN A 549 -18.00 -2.41 -12.24
CA ASN A 549 -16.55 -2.40 -12.34
C ASN A 549 -15.98 -3.26 -11.20
N ASN A 550 -15.25 -4.33 -11.54
CA ASN A 550 -14.67 -5.25 -10.56
C ASN A 550 -13.16 -5.05 -10.35
N ASN A 551 -12.63 -3.96 -10.89
CA ASN A 551 -11.22 -3.61 -10.84
C ASN A 551 -11.07 -2.09 -10.85
N ALA A 552 -11.71 -1.40 -9.90
CA ALA A 552 -11.79 0.06 -9.90
C ALA A 552 -10.49 0.74 -9.40
N TYR A 553 -9.33 0.14 -9.66
CA TYR A 553 -8.02 0.58 -9.17
C TYR A 553 -7.60 1.97 -9.66
N CYS A 554 -8.18 2.41 -10.78
CA CYS A 554 -7.86 3.69 -11.41
C CYS A 554 -9.02 4.70 -11.43
N GLN A 555 -10.05 4.46 -10.61
CA GLN A 555 -11.28 5.25 -10.61
C GLN A 555 -11.39 6.12 -9.34
N ASP A 556 -10.65 7.22 -9.28
CA ASP A 556 -10.83 8.23 -8.22
C ASP A 556 -12.03 9.16 -8.51
N ASN A 557 -13.23 8.57 -8.47
CA ASN A 557 -14.48 9.28 -8.77
C ASN A 557 -15.68 8.56 -8.11
N GLY A 558 -16.90 8.98 -8.47
CA GLY A 558 -18.14 8.41 -7.92
C GLY A 558 -18.38 6.92 -8.21
N ILE A 559 -17.53 6.23 -8.98
CA ILE A 559 -17.50 4.76 -9.05
C ILE A 559 -16.96 4.18 -7.74
N SER A 560 -15.93 4.80 -7.16
CA SER A 560 -15.22 4.26 -5.99
C SER A 560 -15.57 4.92 -4.68
N TRP A 561 -16.00 6.19 -4.68
CA TRP A 561 -16.28 6.91 -3.44
C TRP A 561 -17.52 6.38 -2.72
N ASN A 562 -17.50 6.42 -1.38
CA ASN A 562 -18.63 6.00 -0.56
C ASN A 562 -19.76 7.01 -0.61
N ASP A 563 -20.85 6.68 -1.31
CA ASP A 563 -22.06 7.49 -1.28
C ASP A 563 -22.98 7.12 -0.10
N TYR A 564 -22.87 7.89 0.99
CA TYR A 564 -23.70 7.76 2.18
C TYR A 564 -25.18 8.12 1.97
N THR A 565 -25.61 8.65 0.81
CA THR A 565 -27.05 8.79 0.54
C THR A 565 -27.75 7.42 0.47
N LEU A 566 -26.99 6.37 0.14
CA LEU A 566 -27.45 4.98 0.12
C LEU A 566 -27.87 4.46 1.49
N LEU A 567 -27.44 5.07 2.61
CA LEU A 567 -27.94 4.74 3.93
C LEU A 567 -29.47 4.93 4.05
N ARG A 568 -30.07 5.82 3.24
CA ARG A 568 -31.53 5.98 3.19
C ARG A 568 -32.22 4.86 2.43
N GLU A 569 -31.58 4.33 1.38
CA GLU A 569 -32.14 3.26 0.55
C GLU A 569 -31.94 1.88 1.20
N TYR A 570 -30.80 1.69 1.86
CA TYR A 570 -30.36 0.43 2.47
C TYR A 570 -30.27 0.51 4.00
N ASP A 571 -31.11 1.34 4.64
CA ASP A 571 -31.16 1.48 6.11
C ASP A 571 -31.33 0.13 6.81
N GLY A 572 -32.17 -0.73 6.23
CA GLY A 572 -32.45 -2.07 6.74
C GLY A 572 -31.31 -3.08 6.55
N LEU A 573 -30.35 -2.80 5.65
CA LEU A 573 -29.10 -3.56 5.55
C LEU A 573 -28.10 -3.04 6.59
N TYR A 574 -27.94 -1.71 6.69
CA TYR A 574 -27.05 -1.07 7.66
C TYR A 574 -27.38 -1.49 9.10
N ARG A 575 -28.67 -1.39 9.48
CA ARG A 575 -29.15 -1.86 10.79
C ARG A 575 -28.85 -3.35 11.01
N PHE A 576 -29.04 -4.17 9.98
CA PHE A 576 -28.81 -5.61 10.06
C PHE A 576 -27.32 -5.93 10.31
N THR A 577 -26.42 -5.29 9.56
CA THR A 577 -24.98 -5.43 9.72
C THR A 577 -24.52 -5.02 11.12
N ARG A 578 -24.99 -3.86 11.62
CA ARG A 578 -24.71 -3.41 12.99
C ARG A 578 -25.12 -4.41 14.05
N MET A 579 -26.32 -4.99 13.90
CA MET A 579 -26.81 -6.02 14.81
C MET A 579 -25.99 -7.30 14.75
N LEU A 580 -25.52 -7.72 13.56
CA LEU A 580 -24.64 -8.87 13.42
C LEU A 580 -23.27 -8.65 14.07
N ILE A 581 -22.69 -7.47 13.87
CA ILE A 581 -21.44 -7.07 14.51
C ILE A 581 -21.60 -7.09 16.04
N ALA A 582 -22.68 -6.50 16.57
CA ALA A 582 -22.97 -6.50 17.99
C ALA A 582 -23.18 -7.92 18.54
N LEU A 583 -23.92 -8.77 17.81
CA LEU A 583 -24.15 -10.17 18.15
C LEU A 583 -22.83 -10.93 18.23
N ARG A 584 -21.97 -10.80 17.23
CA ARG A 584 -20.64 -11.43 17.22
C ARG A 584 -19.81 -11.00 18.43
N LYS A 585 -19.74 -9.70 18.72
CA LYS A 585 -19.00 -9.18 19.88
C LYS A 585 -19.55 -9.71 21.22
N ALA A 586 -20.85 -10.00 21.30
CA ALA A 586 -21.49 -10.55 22.50
C ALA A 586 -21.29 -12.07 22.67
N HIS A 587 -20.85 -12.78 21.62
CA HIS A 587 -20.65 -14.24 21.61
C HIS A 587 -19.25 -14.61 21.08
N PRO A 588 -18.18 -14.43 21.90
CA PRO A 588 -16.80 -14.65 21.50
C PRO A 588 -16.42 -16.09 21.15
#